data_AF-A0A7T0KP53-F1
#
_entry.id   AF-A0A7T0KP53-F1
#
_cell.length_a   1.000
_cell.length_b   1.000
_cell.length_c   1.000
_cell.angle_alpha   90.00
_cell.angle_beta   90.00
_cell.angle_gamma   90.00
#
_symmetry.space_group_name_H-M   'P 1'
#
loop_
_entity.id
_entity.type
_entity.pdbx_description
1 polymer ?
#
loop_
_entity_poly.entity_id
_entity_poly.type
_entity_poly.pdbx_seq_one_letter_code
_entity_poly.pdbx_strand_id
1 'polypeptide(L)'
;MRFSLERFLESMQEKMKTFPDEYAGYFVQPVAAWISDDYVRVVFESQRSDERRLWGFKSDRRIHSSSQRNLTEDEVADWIYFAHIAGDYPALFNKSDGAHIDWRNTLGEGEPKTLAEVAEIPGSVQIPWKQT
;
A
#
# COMPACT_ATOMS: atom_id res chain seq x y z
N MET A 1 -4.06 -20.92 -8.26
CA MET A 1 -4.21 -20.24 -6.96
C MET A 1 -4.75 -18.84 -7.23
N ARG A 2 -5.78 -18.40 -6.49
CA ARG A 2 -6.37 -17.06 -6.64
C ARG A 2 -5.68 -16.12 -5.64
N PHE A 3 -5.31 -14.93 -6.09
CA PHE A 3 -4.74 -13.88 -5.25
C PHE A 3 -5.81 -13.35 -4.28
N SER A 4 -5.47 -13.25 -3.00
CA SER A 4 -6.31 -12.69 -1.93
C SER A 4 -5.75 -11.36 -1.44
N LEU A 5 -6.55 -10.30 -1.54
CA LEU A 5 -6.17 -8.99 -1.03
C LEU A 5 -6.00 -8.98 0.49
N GLU A 6 -6.79 -9.78 1.22
CA GLU A 6 -6.69 -9.90 2.68
C GLU A 6 -5.33 -10.48 3.10
N ARG A 7 -4.92 -11.60 2.49
CA ARG A 7 -3.61 -12.22 2.77
C ARG A 7 -2.44 -11.33 2.35
N PHE A 8 -2.60 -10.57 1.27
CA PHE A 8 -1.62 -9.58 0.85
C PHE A 8 -1.47 -8.45 1.88
N LEU A 9 -2.58 -7.93 2.39
CA LEU A 9 -2.59 -6.89 3.42
C LEU A 9 -1.99 -7.39 4.75
N GLU A 10 -2.28 -8.63 5.15
CA GLU A 10 -1.66 -9.28 6.31
C GLU A 10 -0.14 -9.37 6.13
N SER A 11 0.33 -9.84 4.97
CA SER A 11 1.77 -9.90 4.67
C SER A 11 2.42 -8.51 4.68
N MET A 12 1.77 -7.47 4.13
CA MET A 12 2.25 -6.10 4.23
C MET A 12 2.35 -5.63 5.69
N GLN A 13 1.34 -5.91 6.53
CA GLN A 13 1.37 -5.55 7.95
C GLN A 13 2.53 -6.21 8.69
N GLU A 14 2.80 -7.49 8.44
CA GLU A 14 3.97 -8.17 9.03
C GLU A 14 5.28 -7.52 8.60
N LYS A 15 5.43 -7.18 7.30
CA LYS A 15 6.67 -6.54 6.80
C LYS A 15 6.89 -5.16 7.40
N MET A 16 5.84 -4.38 7.64
CA MET A 16 5.95 -3.07 8.29
C MET A 16 6.46 -3.16 9.74
N LYS A 17 6.33 -4.31 10.42
CA LYS A 17 6.89 -4.51 11.78
C LYS A 17 8.42 -4.67 11.79
N THR A 18 9.04 -4.89 10.64
CA THR A 18 10.44 -5.34 10.55
C THR A 18 11.46 -4.24 10.84
N PHE A 19 11.09 -2.95 10.71
CA PHE A 19 12.02 -1.81 10.91
C PHE A 19 11.37 -0.63 11.66
N PRO A 20 10.99 -0.81 12.94
CA PRO A 20 10.33 0.25 13.71
C PRO A 20 11.22 1.48 13.96
N ASP A 21 12.54 1.31 14.01
CA ASP A 21 13.49 2.38 14.35
C ASP A 21 13.59 3.46 13.27
N GLU A 22 13.45 3.08 12.00
CA GLU A 22 13.56 4.00 10.86
C GLU A 22 12.28 4.83 10.67
N TYR A 23 11.16 4.32 11.20
CA TYR A 23 9.87 5.03 11.31
C TYR A 23 9.67 5.65 12.70
N ALA A 24 10.71 5.84 13.52
CA ALA A 24 10.57 6.31 14.90
C ALA A 24 9.64 7.53 15.02
N GLY A 25 8.58 7.38 15.81
CA GLY A 25 7.54 8.40 16.01
C GLY A 25 6.37 8.37 15.02
N TYR A 26 6.39 7.48 14.03
CA TYR A 26 5.27 7.20 13.14
C TYR A 26 4.69 5.82 13.42
N PHE A 27 3.37 5.74 13.41
CA PHE A 27 2.64 4.49 13.27
C PHE A 27 2.18 4.36 11.81
N VAL A 28 2.42 3.22 11.17
CA VAL A 28 2.13 3.01 9.75
C VAL A 28 1.39 1.69 9.57
N GLN A 29 0.31 1.71 8.80
CA GLN A 29 -0.38 0.48 8.37
C GLN A 29 -1.00 0.64 6.98
N PRO A 30 -1.16 -0.46 6.22
CA PRO A 30 -2.01 -0.46 5.04
C PRO A 30 -3.48 -0.27 5.46
N VAL A 31 -4.20 0.57 4.71
CA VAL A 31 -5.61 0.92 4.97
C VAL A 31 -6.54 0.59 3.81
N ALA A 32 -6.00 0.39 2.60
CA ALA A 32 -6.79 -0.10 1.48
C ALA A 32 -5.92 -0.85 0.46
N ALA A 33 -6.52 -1.82 -0.25
CA ALA A 33 -5.91 -2.41 -1.43
C ALA A 33 -6.97 -2.88 -2.45
N TRP A 34 -6.60 -2.92 -3.71
CA TRP A 34 -7.43 -3.46 -4.79
C TRP A 34 -6.58 -3.97 -5.95
N ILE A 35 -7.23 -4.67 -6.88
CA ILE A 35 -6.60 -5.16 -8.12
C ILE A 35 -7.25 -4.44 -9.29
N SER A 36 -6.43 -3.87 -10.17
CA SER A 36 -6.87 -3.33 -11.46
C SER A 36 -5.80 -3.60 -12.51
N ASP A 37 -6.22 -4.09 -13.67
CA ASP A 37 -5.34 -4.51 -14.77
C ASP A 37 -4.28 -5.53 -14.36
N ASP A 38 -4.65 -6.46 -13.46
CA ASP A 38 -3.76 -7.44 -12.81
C ASP A 38 -2.62 -6.82 -11.97
N TYR A 39 -2.64 -5.53 -11.69
CA TYR A 39 -1.73 -4.89 -10.75
C TYR A 39 -2.40 -4.68 -9.40
N VAL A 40 -1.66 -4.94 -8.33
CA VAL A 40 -2.10 -4.66 -6.97
C VAL A 40 -1.81 -3.19 -6.67
N ARG A 41 -2.79 -2.51 -6.10
CA ARG A 41 -2.61 -1.18 -5.52
C ARG A 41 -2.88 -1.25 -4.04
N VAL A 42 -2.13 -0.47 -3.28
CA VAL A 42 -2.21 -0.42 -1.84
C VAL A 42 -2.00 1.00 -1.36
N VAL A 43 -2.82 1.41 -0.40
CA VAL A 43 -2.72 2.69 0.29
C VAL A 43 -2.36 2.41 1.74
N PHE A 44 -1.38 3.17 2.21
CA PHE A 44 -0.96 3.19 3.59
C PHE A 44 -1.37 4.51 4.22
N GLU A 45 -1.66 4.43 5.49
CA GLU A 45 -1.76 5.59 6.35
C GLU A 45 -0.59 5.58 7.33
N SER A 46 0.02 6.75 7.51
CA SER A 46 1.02 7.00 8.52
C SER A 46 0.53 8.11 9.44
N GLN A 47 0.68 7.91 10.74
CA GLN A 47 0.30 8.88 11.76
C GLN A 47 1.48 9.22 12.66
N ARG A 48 1.70 10.51 12.91
CA ARG A 48 2.62 11.02 13.94
C ARG A 48 1.90 12.08 14.76
N SER A 49 1.68 11.79 16.04
CA SER A 49 0.81 12.62 16.88
C SER A 49 -0.56 12.81 16.21
N ASP A 50 -0.97 14.04 15.90
CA ASP A 50 -2.25 14.34 15.25
C ASP A 50 -2.13 14.43 13.71
N GLU A 51 -0.91 14.37 13.17
CA GLU A 51 -0.70 14.41 11.71
C GLU A 51 -0.93 13.04 11.09
N ARG A 52 -1.91 12.96 10.20
CA ARG A 52 -2.20 11.78 9.38
C ARG A 52 -1.80 12.06 7.94
N ARG A 53 -1.19 11.08 7.28
CA ARG A 53 -0.76 11.17 5.89
C ARG A 53 -1.09 9.88 5.16
N LEU A 54 -1.56 9.99 3.93
CA LEU A 54 -1.87 8.87 3.05
C LEU A 54 -0.83 8.76 1.95
N TRP A 55 -0.45 7.55 1.59
CA TRP A 55 0.46 7.32 0.47
C TRP A 55 0.17 5.98 -0.20
N GLY A 56 0.31 5.97 -1.52
CA GLY A 56 -0.13 4.86 -2.36
C GLY A 56 0.99 4.29 -3.22
N PHE A 57 0.90 2.99 -3.47
CA PHE A 57 1.77 2.25 -4.36
C PHE A 57 0.99 1.34 -5.28
N LYS A 58 1.48 1.19 -6.51
CA LYS A 58 1.06 0.16 -7.46
C LYS A 58 2.19 -0.88 -7.58
N SER A 59 1.88 -2.16 -7.71
CA SER A 59 2.89 -3.16 -8.05
C SER A 59 3.40 -2.91 -9.47
N ASP A 60 4.70 -3.05 -9.74
CA ASP A 60 5.20 -2.88 -11.12
C ASP A 60 5.12 -4.18 -11.92
N ARG A 61 4.65 -5.25 -11.29
CA ARG A 61 4.40 -6.56 -11.91
C ARG A 61 2.95 -6.95 -11.79
N ARG A 62 2.46 -7.63 -12.83
CA ARG A 62 1.14 -8.25 -12.85
C ARG A 62 1.14 -9.52 -12.02
N ILE A 63 0.05 -9.74 -11.26
CA ILE A 63 -0.13 -10.95 -10.46
C ILE A 63 -0.35 -12.19 -11.34
N HIS A 64 -0.97 -12.01 -12.50
CA HIS A 64 -1.20 -13.04 -13.51
C HIS A 64 -0.35 -12.74 -14.74
N SER A 65 0.34 -13.77 -15.23
CA SER A 65 1.14 -13.69 -16.46
C SER A 65 0.92 -14.93 -17.29
N SER A 66 0.79 -14.77 -18.61
CA SER A 66 0.68 -15.88 -19.54
C SER A 66 2.01 -16.58 -19.80
N SER A 67 3.14 -15.95 -19.47
CA SER A 67 4.50 -16.43 -19.75
C SER A 67 5.33 -16.72 -18.49
N GLN A 68 4.83 -16.37 -17.31
CA GLN A 68 5.52 -16.55 -16.04
C GLN A 68 4.58 -17.16 -14.99
N ARG A 69 5.15 -17.67 -13.90
CA ARG A 69 4.39 -18.12 -12.74
C ARG A 69 3.60 -16.94 -12.17
N ASN A 70 2.35 -17.18 -11.77
CA ASN A 70 1.55 -16.20 -11.03
C ASN A 70 2.23 -15.86 -9.69
N LEU A 71 2.19 -14.58 -9.31
CA LEU A 71 2.76 -14.11 -8.06
C LEU A 71 1.84 -14.43 -6.89
N THR A 72 2.43 -14.79 -5.76
CA THR A 72 1.72 -14.91 -4.48
C THR A 72 1.56 -13.56 -3.81
N GLU A 73 0.68 -13.51 -2.82
CA GLU A 73 0.46 -12.34 -1.97
C GLU A 73 1.74 -11.87 -1.30
N ASP A 74 2.52 -12.80 -0.74
CA ASP A 74 3.77 -12.51 -0.05
C ASP A 74 4.85 -11.99 -1.01
N GLU A 75 4.94 -12.54 -2.23
CA GLU A 75 5.89 -12.07 -3.25
C GLU A 75 5.58 -10.63 -3.67
N VAL A 76 4.31 -10.28 -3.87
CA VAL A 76 3.93 -8.90 -4.21
C VAL A 76 4.19 -7.96 -3.04
N ALA A 77 3.90 -8.40 -1.81
CA ALA A 77 4.14 -7.63 -0.60
C ALA A 77 5.63 -7.36 -0.39
N ASP A 78 6.49 -8.39 -0.53
CA ASP A 78 7.95 -8.24 -0.45
C ASP A 78 8.43 -7.24 -1.49
N TRP A 79 7.89 -7.35 -2.70
CA TRP A 79 8.34 -6.52 -3.79
C TRP A 79 8.00 -5.05 -3.57
N ILE A 80 6.75 -4.74 -3.19
CA ILE A 80 6.35 -3.37 -2.84
C ILE A 80 7.20 -2.85 -1.68
N TYR A 81 7.39 -3.69 -0.64
CA TYR A 81 8.14 -3.31 0.53
C TYR A 81 9.60 -2.96 0.21
N PHE A 82 10.34 -3.88 -0.41
CA PHE A 82 11.77 -3.68 -0.68
C PHE A 82 12.05 -2.68 -1.79
N ALA A 83 11.18 -2.59 -2.81
CA ALA A 83 11.43 -1.69 -3.93
C ALA A 83 11.08 -0.23 -3.60
N HIS A 84 10.10 0.00 -2.72
CA HIS A 84 9.50 1.32 -2.59
C HIS A 84 9.35 1.85 -1.16
N ILE A 85 9.44 0.98 -0.14
CA ILE A 85 9.20 1.36 1.26
C ILE A 85 10.50 1.31 2.06
N ALA A 86 11.28 0.23 1.90
CA ALA A 86 12.59 0.10 2.51
C ALA A 86 13.58 1.11 1.87
N GLY A 87 14.38 1.78 2.69
CA GLY A 87 15.39 2.76 2.23
C GLY A 87 14.86 4.16 1.93
N ASP A 88 13.65 4.30 1.35
CA ASP A 88 13.08 5.61 0.95
C ASP A 88 12.12 6.23 1.99
N TYR A 89 11.60 5.45 2.93
CA TYR A 89 10.66 5.86 4.01
C TYR A 89 9.58 6.85 3.56
N PRO A 90 8.57 6.40 2.79
CA PRO A 90 7.54 7.27 2.24
C PRO A 90 6.79 8.11 3.28
N ALA A 91 6.68 7.63 4.52
CA ALA A 91 6.08 8.38 5.63
C ALA A 91 6.83 9.68 5.98
N LEU A 92 8.15 9.75 5.78
CA LEU A 92 8.98 10.92 6.13
C LEU A 92 8.93 12.04 5.08
N PHE A 93 8.72 11.71 3.81
CA PHE A 93 8.79 12.65 2.70
C PHE A 93 7.43 12.87 2.02
N ASN A 94 6.34 12.69 2.77
CA ASN A 94 4.96 12.67 2.24
C ASN A 94 4.39 14.07 2.00
N LYS A 95 3.77 14.29 0.83
CA LYS A 95 3.08 15.52 0.43
C LYS A 95 1.56 15.49 0.66
N SER A 96 0.99 14.35 1.04
CA SER A 96 -0.42 14.19 1.43
C SER A 96 -0.79 15.19 2.51
N ASP A 97 -1.97 15.78 2.44
CA ASP A 97 -2.56 16.61 3.51
C ASP A 97 -3.40 15.81 4.52
N GLY A 98 -3.46 14.48 4.36
CA GLY A 98 -4.25 13.58 5.21
C GLY A 98 -5.62 13.25 4.63
N ALA A 99 -6.08 14.01 3.64
CA ALA A 99 -7.28 13.70 2.86
C ALA A 99 -6.91 13.08 1.50
N HIS A 100 -5.79 13.53 0.92
CA HIS A 100 -5.33 13.12 -0.40
C HIS A 100 -4.19 12.10 -0.34
N ILE A 101 -4.23 11.12 -1.24
CA ILE A 101 -3.21 10.08 -1.36
C ILE A 101 -2.02 10.61 -2.17
N ASP A 102 -0.83 10.58 -1.57
CA ASP A 102 0.42 10.85 -2.28
C ASP A 102 0.93 9.56 -2.94
N TRP A 103 0.73 9.46 -4.25
CA TRP A 103 1.15 8.30 -5.03
C TRP A 103 2.62 8.40 -5.42
N ARG A 104 3.40 7.38 -5.06
CA ARG A 104 4.87 7.49 -5.10
C ARG A 104 5.52 6.88 -6.34
N ASN A 105 4.91 5.88 -6.96
CA ASN A 105 5.46 5.18 -8.14
C ASN A 105 4.52 5.14 -9.35
N THR A 106 3.52 6.03 -9.40
CA THR A 106 2.49 6.05 -10.47
C THR A 106 2.40 7.40 -11.17
N LEU A 107 3.53 7.92 -11.67
CA LEU A 107 3.54 9.18 -12.42
C LEU A 107 2.64 9.11 -13.65
N GLY A 108 1.53 9.86 -13.63
CA GLY A 108 0.63 10.03 -14.77
C GLY A 108 -0.54 9.03 -14.86
N GLU A 109 -0.71 8.15 -13.88
CA GLU A 109 -1.88 7.27 -13.82
C GLU A 109 -3.03 7.97 -13.08
N GLY A 110 -4.26 7.81 -13.58
CA GLY A 110 -5.49 8.39 -13.00
C GLY A 110 -5.90 7.69 -11.70
N GLU A 111 -4.96 7.55 -10.78
CA GLU A 111 -5.18 6.87 -9.51
C GLU A 111 -6.14 7.68 -8.60
N PRO A 112 -6.90 6.99 -7.75
CA PRO A 112 -7.80 7.63 -6.80
C PRO A 112 -7.06 8.63 -5.92
N LYS A 113 -7.65 9.78 -5.71
CA LYS A 113 -7.07 10.85 -4.90
C LYS A 113 -7.40 10.71 -3.43
N THR A 114 -8.47 10.00 -3.07
CA THR A 114 -8.94 9.89 -1.67
C THR A 114 -9.37 8.47 -1.32
N LEU A 115 -9.45 8.15 -0.03
CA LEU A 115 -10.00 6.85 0.43
C LEU A 115 -11.48 6.67 0.09
N ALA A 116 -12.24 7.76 -0.05
CA ALA A 116 -13.63 7.72 -0.49
C ALA A 116 -13.74 7.22 -1.93
N GLU A 117 -12.90 7.73 -2.83
CA GLU A 117 -12.82 7.25 -4.22
C GLU A 117 -12.37 5.78 -4.28
N VAL A 118 -11.43 5.37 -3.43
CA VAL A 118 -11.03 3.95 -3.33
C VAL A 118 -12.20 3.06 -2.91
N ALA A 119 -13.06 3.51 -2.00
CA ALA A 119 -14.23 2.75 -1.53
C ALA A 119 -15.24 2.47 -2.65
N GLU A 120 -15.27 3.29 -3.70
CA GLU A 120 -16.13 3.12 -4.87
C GLU A 120 -15.59 2.06 -5.85
N ILE A 121 -14.35 1.62 -5.69
CA ILE A 121 -13.73 0.61 -6.57
C ILE A 121 -14.27 -0.79 -6.24
N PRO A 122 -14.85 -1.50 -7.21
CA PRO A 122 -15.34 -2.86 -7.00
C PRO A 122 -14.24 -3.82 -6.54
N GLY A 123 -14.49 -4.53 -5.43
CA GLY A 123 -13.55 -5.50 -4.88
C GLY A 123 -12.35 -4.89 -4.16
N SER A 124 -12.36 -3.58 -3.89
CA SER A 124 -11.44 -2.98 -2.93
C SER A 124 -11.68 -3.54 -1.54
N VAL A 125 -10.60 -3.70 -0.79
CA VAL A 125 -10.62 -4.06 0.63
C VAL A 125 -10.12 -2.87 1.41
N GLN A 126 -10.89 -2.43 2.40
CA GLN A 126 -10.47 -1.38 3.33
C GLN A 126 -10.30 -1.96 4.73
N ILE A 127 -9.20 -1.58 5.37
CA ILE A 127 -8.91 -1.94 6.75
C ILE A 127 -9.18 -0.70 7.60
N PRO A 128 -10.09 -0.77 8.57
CA PRO A 128 -10.30 0.34 9.48
C PRO A 128 -9.01 0.60 10.25
N TRP A 129 -8.64 1.88 10.35
CA TRP A 129 -7.50 2.29 11.14
C TRP A 129 -7.68 1.83 12.59
N LYS A 130 -6.81 0.95 13.06
CA LYS A 130 -6.71 0.56 14.46
C LYS A 130 -5.43 1.16 15.03
N GLN A 131 -5.56 2.03 16.01
CA GLN A 131 -4.46 2.33 16.92
C GLN A 131 -4.39 1.15 17.90
N THR A 132 -3.36 0.31 17.77
CA THR A 132 -2.98 -0.67 18.79
C THR A 132 -1.82 -0.13 19.60
#